data_AF-A0A1G2G3Z4-F1
#
_entry.id   AF-A0A1G2G3Z4-F1
#
_cell.length_a   1.000
_cell.length_b   1.000
_cell.length_c   1.000
_cell.angle_alpha   90.00
_cell.angle_beta   90.00
_cell.angle_gamma   90.00
#
_symmetry.space_group_name_H-M   'P 1'
#
loop_
_entity.id
_entity.type
_entity.pdbx_description
1 polymer ?
#
loop_
_entity_poly.entity_id
_entity_poly.type
_entity_poly.pdbx_seq_one_letter_code
_entity_poly.pdbx_strand_id
1 'polypeptide(L)'
;MKATNAERVAAHIKEHGPGGILIHTLPGTAFWLVCQSSKKNQMWNITLCHPSQTKAYRIATDISDDRHFEIWNELVKIELSRRVGGTARWSDIRPILEKYISKI
;
A
#
# COMPACT_ATOMS: atom_id res chain seq x y z
N MET A 1 -1.83 9.93 23.09
CA MET A 1 -2.54 9.40 21.90
C MET A 1 -1.56 8.63 21.03
N LYS A 2 -1.98 7.54 20.38
CA LYS A 2 -1.14 6.84 19.40
C LYS A 2 -1.15 7.62 18.09
N ALA A 3 0.01 7.84 17.49
CA ALA A 3 0.12 8.50 16.19
C ALA A 3 -0.68 7.75 15.12
N THR A 4 -1.40 8.51 14.30
CA THR A 4 -2.09 8.06 13.08
C THR A 4 -1.10 7.57 12.03
N ASN A 5 -1.60 6.83 11.04
CA ASN A 5 -0.74 6.34 9.97
C ASN A 5 -0.16 7.48 9.12
N ALA A 6 -0.91 8.56 8.90
CA ALA A 6 -0.39 9.75 8.22
C ALA A 6 0.77 10.40 8.99
N GLU A 7 0.65 10.54 10.31
CA GLU A 7 1.71 11.08 11.17
C GLU A 7 2.95 10.16 11.18
N ARG A 8 2.76 8.83 11.17
CA ARG A 8 3.87 7.87 11.09
C ARG A 8 4.62 7.97 9.77
N VAL A 9 3.90 8.11 8.66
CA VAL A 9 4.49 8.30 7.34
C VAL A 9 5.27 9.62 7.29
N ALA A 10 4.69 10.71 7.79
CA ALA A 10 5.35 12.02 7.84
C ALA A 10 6.64 11.97 8.69
N ALA A 11 6.60 11.31 9.85
CA ALA A 11 7.77 11.11 10.69
C ALA A 11 8.87 10.31 9.97
N HIS A 12 8.49 9.22 9.27
CA HIS A 12 9.46 8.43 8.51
C HIS A 12 10.10 9.23 7.38
N ILE A 13 9.33 10.01 6.62
CA ILE A 13 9.85 10.88 5.55
C ILE A 13 10.81 11.93 6.11
N LYS A 14 10.47 12.51 7.27
CA LYS A 14 11.33 13.49 7.96
C LYS A 14 12.68 12.89 8.36
N GLU A 15 12.68 11.64 8.81
CA GLU A 15 13.88 10.95 9.30
C GLU A 15 14.75 10.37 8.17
N HIS A 16 14.13 9.78 7.14
CA HIS A 16 14.84 8.98 6.13
C HIS A 16 14.91 9.63 4.74
N GLY A 17 14.19 10.74 4.55
CA GLY A 17 13.98 11.41 3.27
C GLY A 17 12.85 10.78 2.44
N PRO A 18 12.33 11.49 1.42
CA PRO A 18 11.19 11.01 0.62
C PRO A 18 11.57 9.93 -0.39
N GLY A 19 12.86 9.78 -0.74
CA GLY A 19 13.33 8.94 -1.86
C GLY A 19 13.13 7.43 -1.70
N GLY A 20 12.61 6.96 -0.55
CA GLY A 20 12.33 5.56 -0.29
C GLY A 20 10.86 5.27 0.01
N ILE A 21 9.94 6.21 -0.22
CA ILE A 21 8.51 6.01 0.02
C ILE A 21 7.70 6.29 -1.24
N LEU A 22 6.80 5.37 -1.57
CA LEU A 22 5.70 5.58 -2.51
C LEU A 22 4.38 5.40 -1.76
N ILE A 23 3.42 6.28 -2.02
CA ILE A 23 2.07 6.19 -1.44
C ILE A 23 1.08 6.14 -2.59
N HIS A 24 0.32 5.05 -2.64
CA HIS A 24 -0.77 4.89 -3.58
C HIS A 24 -2.10 5.02 -2.86
N THR A 25 -2.99 5.87 -3.35
CA THR A 25 -4.37 5.92 -2.88
C THR A 25 -5.16 4.79 -3.54
N LEU A 26 -5.90 4.02 -2.75
CA LEU A 26 -6.77 2.98 -3.26
C LEU A 26 -8.09 3.59 -3.71
N PRO A 27 -8.44 3.51 -5.00
CA PRO A 27 -9.57 4.29 -5.49
C PRO A 27 -10.92 3.89 -4.91
N GLY A 28 -11.76 4.90 -4.68
CA GLY A 28 -13.04 4.82 -3.96
C GLY A 28 -12.96 4.24 -2.55
N THR A 29 -11.77 4.26 -1.97
CA THR A 29 -11.57 4.00 -0.55
C THR A 29 -10.72 5.13 0.03
N ALA A 30 -10.72 5.25 1.35
CA ALA A 30 -9.80 6.14 2.04
C ALA A 30 -8.49 5.44 2.43
N PHE A 31 -8.25 4.21 1.95
CA PHE A 31 -7.04 3.46 2.27
C PHE A 31 -5.87 3.86 1.37
N TRP A 32 -4.67 3.81 1.96
CA TRP A 32 -3.39 3.99 1.30
C TRP A 32 -2.62 2.68 1.29
N LEU A 33 -1.89 2.45 0.21
CA LEU A 33 -0.77 1.52 0.17
C LEU A 33 0.51 2.32 0.29
N VAL A 34 1.18 2.13 1.41
CA VAL A 34 2.47 2.73 1.72
C VAL A 34 3.53 1.70 1.37
N CYS A 35 4.29 1.98 0.30
CA CYS A 35 5.41 1.18 -0.16
C CYS A 35 6.71 1.84 0.32
N GLN A 36 7.47 1.14 1.16
CA GLN A 36 8.73 1.62 1.72
C GLN A 36 9.88 0.79 1.17
N SER A 37 10.82 1.42 0.48
CA SER A 37 12.03 0.79 -0.02
C SER A 37 13.06 0.66 1.09
N SER A 38 13.61 -0.54 1.25
CA SER A 38 14.80 -0.80 2.04
C SER A 38 16.04 -0.45 1.23
N LYS A 39 16.77 0.58 1.68
CA LYS A 39 18.02 1.05 1.05
C LYS A 39 19.08 -0.05 0.88
N LYS A 40 19.03 -1.11 1.68
CA LYS A 40 20.07 -2.15 1.71
C LYS A 40 20.00 -3.09 0.51
N ASN A 41 18.79 -3.40 0.01
CA ASN A 41 18.57 -4.44 -1.00
C ASN A 41 17.60 -4.02 -2.13
N GLN A 42 17.19 -2.74 -2.20
CA GLN A 42 16.14 -2.27 -3.12
C GLN A 42 14.85 -3.11 -3.05
N MET A 43 14.51 -3.58 -1.85
CA MET A 43 13.29 -4.36 -1.63
C MET A 43 12.20 -3.48 -1.03
N TRP A 44 10.95 -3.77 -1.35
CA TRP A 44 9.79 -3.02 -0.89
C TRP A 44 9.07 -3.72 0.25
N ASN A 45 8.61 -2.91 1.19
CA ASN A 45 7.66 -3.28 2.22
C ASN A 45 6.36 -2.54 1.94
N ILE A 46 5.27 -3.29 1.74
CA ILE A 46 3.97 -2.73 1.40
C ILE A 46 3.03 -2.87 2.60
N THR A 47 2.47 -1.75 3.02
CA THR A 47 1.50 -1.67 4.11
C THR A 47 0.22 -1.00 3.64
N LEU A 48 -0.92 -1.64 3.90
CA LEU A 48 -2.24 -1.07 3.71
C LEU A 48 -2.70 -0.37 4.99
N CYS A 49 -3.11 0.88 4.90
CA CYS A 49 -3.56 1.61 6.08
C CYS A 49 -4.58 2.70 5.76
N HIS A 50 -5.41 3.06 6.72
CA HIS A 50 -6.24 4.27 6.62
C HIS A 50 -5.46 5.43 7.27
N PRO A 51 -5.29 6.59 6.61
CA PRO A 51 -4.38 7.65 7.06
C PRO A 51 -4.74 8.20 8.44
N SER A 52 -6.03 8.39 8.74
CA SER A 52 -6.50 8.88 10.04
C SER A 52 -6.61 7.83 11.14
N GLN A 53 -6.38 6.55 10.83
CA GLN A 53 -6.45 5.47 11.81
C GLN A 53 -5.05 5.10 12.30
N THR A 54 -4.99 4.26 13.34
CA THR A 54 -3.73 3.75 13.91
C THR A 54 -3.42 2.32 13.47
N LYS A 55 -4.42 1.60 12.95
CA LYS A 55 -4.31 0.23 12.47
C LYS A 55 -3.76 0.23 11.04
N ALA A 56 -2.87 -0.71 10.77
CA ALA A 56 -2.28 -0.94 9.46
C ALA A 56 -2.13 -2.46 9.25
N TYR A 57 -2.12 -2.89 8.01
CA TYR A 57 -2.03 -4.28 7.60
C TYR A 57 -0.82 -4.44 6.70
N ARG A 58 0.12 -5.30 7.08
CA ARG A 58 1.26 -5.63 6.24
C ARG A 58 0.77 -6.49 5.08
N ILE A 59 0.99 -6.02 3.86
CA ILE A 59 0.61 -6.74 2.64
C ILE A 59 1.78 -7.58 2.16
N ALA A 60 2.97 -6.99 2.09
CA ALA A 60 4.16 -7.67 1.60
C ALA A 60 5.41 -7.13 2.29
N THR A 61 6.43 -7.97 2.40
CA THR A 61 7.71 -7.63 3.03
C THR A 61 8.82 -8.08 2.11
N ASP A 62 9.88 -7.28 2.01
CA ASP A 62 11.09 -7.59 1.25
C ASP A 62 10.83 -8.13 -0.17
N ILE A 63 9.92 -7.48 -0.91
CA ILE A 63 9.62 -7.87 -2.30
C ILE A 63 10.46 -7.08 -3.31
N SER A 64 10.75 -7.72 -4.45
CA SER A 64 11.46 -7.07 -5.56
C SER A 64 10.62 -5.98 -6.25
N ASP A 65 11.29 -5.15 -7.06
CA ASP A 65 10.65 -4.15 -7.92
C ASP A 65 9.58 -4.77 -8.84
N ASP A 66 9.87 -5.91 -9.46
CA ASP A 66 8.92 -6.62 -10.35
C ASP A 66 7.65 -7.00 -9.59
N ARG A 67 7.80 -7.54 -8.38
CA ARG A 67 6.65 -7.96 -7.56
C ARG A 67 5.87 -6.76 -7.04
N HIS A 68 6.55 -5.66 -6.71
CA HIS A 68 5.91 -4.39 -6.40
C HIS A 68 5.09 -3.88 -7.59
N PHE A 69 5.66 -3.91 -8.80
CA PHE A 69 4.99 -3.47 -10.02
C PHE A 69 3.79 -4.35 -10.40
N GLU A 70 3.87 -5.66 -10.21
CA GLU A 70 2.74 -6.57 -10.35
C GLU A 70 1.57 -6.19 -9.44
N ILE A 71 1.85 -6.01 -8.14
CA ILE A 71 0.82 -5.61 -7.16
C ILE A 71 0.20 -4.27 -7.56
N TRP A 72 1.03 -3.31 -7.99
CA TRP A 72 0.56 -2.01 -8.44
C TRP A 72 -0.34 -2.11 -9.68
N ASN A 73 0.05 -2.89 -10.70
CA ASN A 73 -0.72 -3.06 -11.91
C ASN A 73 -2.09 -3.69 -11.66
N GLU A 74 -2.17 -4.68 -10.77
CA GLU A 74 -3.47 -5.28 -10.41
C GLU A 74 -4.41 -4.25 -9.78
N LEU A 75 -3.89 -3.35 -8.94
CA LEU A 75 -4.67 -2.27 -8.35
C LEU A 75 -5.12 -1.22 -9.38
N VAL A 76 -4.24 -0.87 -10.32
CA VAL A 76 -4.58 0.02 -11.44
C VAL A 76 -5.66 -0.60 -12.32
N LYS A 77 -5.57 -1.90 -12.65
CA LYS A 77 -6.61 -2.61 -13.42
C LYS A 77 -7.96 -2.56 -12.73
N ILE A 78 -8.01 -2.71 -11.41
CA ILE A 78 -9.24 -2.57 -10.63
C ILE A 78 -9.80 -1.15 -10.77
N GLU A 79 -8.96 -0.12 -10.67
CA GLU A 79 -9.40 1.28 -10.84
C GLU A 79 -9.87 1.61 -12.25
N LEU A 80 -9.17 1.12 -13.27
CA LEU A 80 -9.61 1.30 -14.64
C LEU A 80 -10.96 0.62 -14.85
N SER A 81 -11.11 -0.64 -14.39
CA SER A 81 -12.39 -1.36 -14.40
C SER A 81 -13.50 -0.58 -13.68
N ARG A 82 -13.16 0.20 -12.64
CA ARG A 82 -14.11 1.10 -11.97
C ARG A 82 -14.65 2.19 -12.89
N ARG A 83 -13.77 2.82 -13.65
CA ARG A 83 -14.10 3.94 -14.54
C ARG A 83 -14.86 3.51 -15.79
N VAL A 84 -14.68 2.27 -16.25
CA VAL A 84 -15.38 1.76 -17.44
C VAL A 84 -16.75 1.14 -17.16
N GLY A 85 -17.21 1.05 -15.90
CA GLY A 85 -18.64 0.75 -15.63
C GLY A 85 -19.01 -0.04 -14.37
N GLY A 86 -18.13 -0.29 -13.40
CA GLY A 86 -18.49 -1.06 -12.19
C GLY A 86 -17.92 -0.52 -10.87
N THR A 87 -18.70 -0.44 -9.79
CA THR A 87 -18.14 -0.06 -8.47
C THR A 87 -17.38 -1.23 -7.83
N ALA A 88 -16.04 -1.23 -7.91
CA ALA A 88 -15.24 -2.17 -7.13
C ALA A 88 -15.29 -1.80 -5.64
N ARG A 89 -15.73 -2.73 -4.81
CA ARG A 89 -15.82 -2.63 -3.36
C ARG A 89 -14.56 -3.21 -2.73
N TRP A 90 -14.33 -2.90 -1.46
CA TRP A 90 -13.26 -3.53 -0.67
C TRP A 90 -13.33 -5.07 -0.73
N SER A 91 -14.52 -5.66 -0.85
CA SER A 91 -14.73 -7.11 -1.04
C SER A 91 -14.07 -7.68 -2.28
N ASP A 92 -13.83 -6.87 -3.31
CA ASP A 92 -13.24 -7.29 -4.58
C ASP A 92 -11.71 -7.15 -4.54
N ILE A 93 -11.22 -6.17 -3.77
CA ILE A 93 -9.79 -5.88 -3.56
C ILE A 93 -9.18 -6.84 -2.54
N ARG A 94 -9.93 -7.15 -1.46
CA ARG A 94 -9.44 -7.95 -0.33
C ARG A 94 -8.90 -9.33 -0.76
N PRO A 95 -9.60 -10.15 -1.58
CA PRO A 95 -9.10 -11.46 -1.99
C PRO A 95 -7.82 -11.39 -2.81
N ILE A 96 -7.63 -10.31 -3.58
CA ILE A 96 -6.40 -10.09 -4.35
C ILE A 96 -5.26 -9.79 -3.39
N LEU A 97 -5.44 -8.83 -2.48
CA LEU A 97 -4.43 -8.51 -1.48
C LEU A 97 -4.12 -9.73 -0.59
N GLU A 98 -5.10 -10.52 -0.22
CA GLU A 98 -4.94 -11.77 0.53
C GLU A 98 -4.06 -12.82 -0.16
N LYS A 99 -3.94 -12.80 -1.51
CA LYS A 99 -2.96 -13.64 -2.23
C LYS A 99 -1.51 -13.22 -1.97
N TYR A 100 -1.28 -11.96 -1.61
CA TYR A 100 0.05 -11.40 -1.37
C TYR A 100 0.35 -11.28 0.13
N ILE A 101 -0.67 -11.27 0.98
CA ILE A 101 -0.54 -11.33 2.44
C ILE A 101 0.09 -12.68 2.81
N SER A 102 1.39 -12.68 3.09
CA SER A 102 2.02 -13.79 3.80
C SER A 102 1.47 -13.80 5.23
N LYS A 103 0.84 -14.92 5.65
CA LYS A 103 0.60 -15.14 7.08
C LYS A 103 1.96 -15.09 7.80
N ILE A 104 2.10 -14.11 8.69
CA ILE A 104 3.14 -14.11 9.72
C ILE A 104 2.74 -15.14 10.75
#